data_AF-A0AAD7ULM1-F1
#
_entry.id   AF-A0AAD7ULM1-F1
#
_cell.length_a   1.000
_cell.length_b   1.000
_cell.length_c   1.000
_cell.angle_alpha   90.00
_cell.angle_beta   90.00
_cell.angle_gamma   90.00
#
_symmetry.space_group_name_H-M   'P 1'
#
loop_
_entity.id
_entity.type
_entity.pdbx_description
1 polymer ?
#
loop_
_entity_poly.entity_id
_entity_poly.type
_entity_poly.pdbx_seq_one_letter_code
_entity_poly.pdbx_strand_id
1 'polypeptide(L)'
;MQAVVIALALGSAAAFQPSTPAVSTSSALAATKDEVVALAEANPDFLGKSIGFWDPLGALDTNFWGLGNEGTIGYLRHAEIKHGRVAMAAFLGYLVQSTPLVSGPHKLLPFKGYTPGLTPPEQWDAIPLYGKLQIFVLIGMLESYGEILDPHYCNGGLPGYYPPIKGKRPELVFNLYDPFGFFKENSEEKKARGRLVEVNNGRLAMFGILSLLSEGTVPGSVPALKGLIPPYSGNCMIPFEGDFTIFS
;
A
#
# COMPACT_ATOMS: atom_id res chain seq x y z
N MET A 1 40.25 68.09 -27.52
CA MET A 1 39.86 67.65 -26.17
C MET A 1 38.37 67.88 -26.02
N GLN A 2 37.65 66.87 -25.50
CA GLN A 2 36.34 66.95 -24.85
C GLN A 2 35.15 67.20 -25.80
N ALA A 3 34.39 66.18 -26.23
CA ALA A 3 33.53 65.23 -25.51
C ALA A 3 32.07 65.70 -25.43
N VAL A 4 31.17 64.71 -25.58
CA VAL A 4 29.75 64.69 -25.18
C VAL A 4 28.74 65.21 -26.22
N VAL A 5 28.35 64.38 -27.18
CA VAL A 5 26.93 64.20 -27.62
C VAL A 5 26.75 62.81 -28.26
N ILE A 6 26.65 61.73 -27.46
CA ILE A 6 25.89 60.51 -27.80
C ILE A 6 25.44 59.89 -26.47
N ALA A 7 24.25 60.27 -26.00
CA ALA A 7 23.63 59.69 -24.81
C ALA A 7 22.11 59.59 -25.04
N LEU A 8 21.66 58.60 -25.81
CA LEU A 8 20.23 58.26 -25.92
C LEU A 8 19.96 56.91 -26.60
N ALA A 9 20.68 55.84 -26.24
CA ALA A 9 20.39 54.49 -26.74
C ALA A 9 20.61 53.36 -25.71
N LEU A 10 20.48 53.66 -24.42
CA LEU A 10 20.35 52.64 -23.36
C LEU A 10 18.95 52.74 -22.75
N GLY A 11 17.93 52.59 -23.60
CA GLY A 11 16.57 52.32 -23.16
C GLY A 11 16.46 50.83 -22.87
N SER A 12 16.29 50.48 -21.60
CA SER A 12 16.04 49.12 -21.13
C SER A 12 14.80 48.57 -21.84
N ALA A 13 14.96 47.57 -22.71
CA ALA A 13 13.85 46.75 -23.16
C ALA A 13 13.39 45.91 -21.96
N ALA A 14 12.46 46.45 -21.17
CA ALA A 14 11.70 45.67 -20.21
C ALA A 14 10.84 44.70 -21.02
N ALA A 15 11.31 43.46 -21.15
CA ALA A 15 10.51 42.37 -21.67
C ALA A 15 9.29 42.22 -20.77
N PHE A 16 8.11 42.59 -21.29
CA PHE A 16 6.83 42.17 -20.72
C PHE A 16 6.72 40.66 -20.91
N GLN A 17 7.29 39.91 -19.97
CA GLN A 17 6.97 38.50 -19.80
C GLN A 17 5.58 38.45 -19.15
N PRO A 18 4.57 37.80 -19.75
CA PRO A 18 3.37 37.48 -18.98
C PRO A 18 3.82 36.63 -17.80
N SER A 19 3.58 37.12 -16.59
CA SER A 19 3.70 36.32 -15.38
C SER A 19 2.71 35.17 -15.52
N THR A 20 3.18 34.01 -15.96
CA THR A 20 2.43 32.78 -15.74
C THR A 20 2.22 32.70 -14.22
N PRO A 21 0.98 32.54 -13.74
CA PRO A 21 0.78 32.33 -12.32
C PRO A 21 1.65 31.14 -11.94
N ALA A 22 2.62 31.36 -11.04
CA ALA A 22 3.31 30.25 -10.42
C ALA A 22 2.21 29.42 -9.77
N VAL A 23 1.96 28.22 -10.32
CA VAL A 23 1.13 27.24 -9.65
C VAL A 23 1.85 26.97 -8.34
N SER A 24 1.37 27.59 -7.27
CA SER A 24 1.77 27.25 -5.93
C SER A 24 1.36 25.80 -5.75
N THR A 25 2.32 24.89 -5.82
CA THR A 25 2.14 23.54 -5.30
C THR A 25 2.09 23.67 -3.79
N SER A 26 0.92 24.08 -3.28
CA SER A 26 0.62 23.98 -1.86
C SER A 26 0.73 22.51 -1.49
N SER A 27 1.73 22.18 -0.68
CA SER A 27 2.04 20.84 -0.20
C SER A 27 1.05 20.30 0.83
N ALA A 28 -0.21 20.78 0.80
CA ALA A 28 -1.32 20.21 1.53
C ALA A 28 -2.24 19.55 0.49
N LEU A 29 -2.01 18.25 0.25
CA LEU A 29 -2.88 17.39 -0.56
C LEU A 29 -4.20 17.22 0.20
N ALA A 30 -5.14 18.12 -0.03
CA ALA A 30 -6.49 17.99 0.50
C ALA A 30 -7.14 16.83 -0.26
N ALA A 31 -7.59 15.80 0.45
CA ALA A 31 -8.20 14.60 -0.12
C ALA A 31 -9.55 14.91 -0.81
N THR A 32 -9.51 15.69 -1.88
CA THR A 32 -10.66 16.19 -2.62
C THR A 32 -10.94 15.29 -3.81
N LYS A 33 -12.19 15.28 -4.27
CA LYS A 33 -12.62 14.47 -5.40
C LYS A 33 -11.86 14.85 -6.68
N ASP A 34 -11.62 16.14 -6.87
CA ASP A 34 -10.89 16.67 -8.02
C ASP A 34 -9.44 16.17 -8.06
N GLU A 35 -8.77 16.04 -6.91
CA GLU A 35 -7.45 15.42 -6.83
C GLU A 35 -7.48 13.94 -7.22
N VAL A 36 -8.52 13.19 -6.82
CA VAL A 36 -8.66 11.76 -7.20
C VAL A 36 -8.89 11.62 -8.69
N VAL A 37 -9.71 12.49 -9.29
CA VAL A 37 -9.92 12.54 -10.74
C VAL A 37 -8.61 12.87 -11.45
N ALA A 38 -7.88 13.90 -11.00
CA ALA A 38 -6.59 14.26 -11.57
C ALA A 38 -5.55 13.13 -11.46
N LEU A 39 -5.52 12.39 -10.34
CA LEU A 39 -4.65 11.23 -10.16
C LEU A 39 -5.03 10.05 -11.07
N ALA A 40 -6.32 9.85 -11.33
CA ALA A 40 -6.80 8.81 -12.24
C ALA A 40 -6.46 9.15 -13.70
N GLU A 41 -6.57 10.42 -14.09
CA GLU A 41 -6.19 10.91 -15.41
C GLU A 41 -4.66 10.90 -15.62
N ALA A 42 -3.89 11.18 -14.56
CA ALA A 42 -2.43 11.16 -14.58
C ALA A 42 -1.82 9.74 -14.56
N ASN A 43 -2.64 8.68 -14.53
CA ASN A 43 -2.20 7.28 -14.52
C ASN A 43 -2.62 6.55 -15.82
N PRO A 44 -2.00 6.88 -16.97
CA PRO A 44 -2.22 6.15 -18.21
C PRO A 44 -1.55 4.77 -18.17
N ASP A 45 -2.15 3.79 -18.87
CA ASP A 45 -1.52 2.50 -19.12
C ASP A 45 -0.29 2.65 -20.04
N PHE A 46 0.50 1.58 -20.21
CA PHE A 46 1.68 1.58 -21.10
C PHE A 46 1.34 1.96 -22.57
N LEU A 47 0.07 1.81 -22.97
CA LEU A 47 -0.48 2.19 -24.27
C LEU A 47 -1.03 3.63 -24.32
N GLY A 48 -0.89 4.42 -23.25
CA GLY A 48 -1.43 5.77 -23.15
C GLY A 48 -2.95 5.82 -22.96
N LYS A 49 -3.61 4.68 -22.75
CA LYS A 49 -5.06 4.60 -22.48
C LYS A 49 -5.27 4.56 -20.98
N SER A 50 -6.08 5.48 -20.44
CA SER A 50 -6.55 5.38 -19.05
C SER A 50 -8.01 4.94 -19.05
N ILE A 51 -8.41 4.19 -18.02
CA ILE A 51 -9.83 3.92 -17.72
C ILE A 51 -10.52 5.21 -17.25
N GLY A 52 -9.73 6.24 -16.91
CA GLY A 52 -10.21 7.49 -16.32
C GLY A 52 -10.65 7.29 -14.87
N PHE A 53 -11.41 8.25 -14.37
CA PHE A 53 -12.03 8.16 -13.06
C PHE A 53 -13.08 7.04 -13.03
N TRP A 54 -12.90 6.09 -12.10
CA TRP A 54 -13.76 4.90 -11.96
C TRP A 54 -14.43 4.89 -10.58
N ASP A 55 -15.70 5.33 -10.52
CA ASP A 55 -16.55 5.24 -9.33
C ASP A 55 -17.99 4.86 -9.73
N PRO A 56 -18.26 3.57 -10.00
CA PRO A 56 -19.60 3.11 -10.37
C PRO A 56 -20.57 3.09 -9.18
N LEU A 57 -20.08 3.14 -7.95
CA LEU A 57 -20.89 3.05 -6.72
C LEU A 57 -21.18 4.42 -6.09
N GLY A 58 -20.56 5.50 -6.58
CA GLY A 58 -20.64 6.83 -5.97
C GLY A 58 -20.05 6.87 -4.57
N ALA A 59 -19.12 5.96 -4.25
CA ALA A 59 -18.63 5.77 -2.89
C ALA A 59 -17.87 7.00 -2.37
N LEU A 60 -17.28 7.80 -3.27
CA LEU A 60 -16.57 9.03 -2.89
C LEU A 60 -17.52 10.17 -2.46
N ASP A 61 -18.79 10.11 -2.85
CA ASP A 61 -19.81 11.09 -2.46
C ASP A 61 -20.57 10.69 -1.19
N THR A 62 -20.25 9.51 -0.62
CA THR A 62 -20.85 9.06 0.64
C THR A 62 -20.15 9.72 1.82
N ASN A 63 -20.91 10.00 2.88
CA ASN A 63 -20.36 10.52 4.13
C ASN A 63 -20.23 9.37 5.13
N PHE A 64 -19.10 8.66 5.11
CA PHE A 64 -18.86 7.61 6.08
C PHE A 64 -18.63 8.21 7.48
N TRP A 65 -19.40 7.72 8.46
CA TRP A 65 -19.28 8.08 9.89
C TRP A 65 -19.28 9.59 10.21
N GLY A 66 -19.82 10.44 9.33
CA GLY A 66 -19.88 11.89 9.54
C GLY A 66 -18.56 12.62 9.29
N LEU A 67 -17.57 11.99 8.65
CA LEU A 67 -16.25 12.54 8.38
C LEU A 67 -16.23 13.66 7.31
N GLY A 68 -17.34 13.85 6.60
CA GLY A 68 -17.39 14.70 5.40
C GLY A 68 -16.76 14.01 4.19
N ASN A 69 -16.86 14.65 3.03
CA ASN A 69 -16.39 14.07 1.77
C ASN A 69 -14.86 13.93 1.75
N GLU A 70 -14.12 14.93 2.22
CA GLU A 70 -12.65 14.89 2.23
C GLU A 70 -12.10 13.82 3.19
N GLY A 71 -12.68 13.69 4.38
CA GLY A 71 -12.30 12.66 5.34
C GLY A 71 -12.63 11.25 4.85
N THR A 72 -13.75 11.10 4.14
CA THR A 72 -14.16 9.85 3.48
C THR A 72 -13.18 9.46 2.37
N ILE A 73 -12.79 10.40 1.50
CA ILE A 73 -11.82 10.14 0.43
C ILE A 73 -10.45 9.79 1.03
N GLY A 74 -10.01 10.51 2.07
CA GLY A 74 -8.77 10.19 2.79
C GLY A 74 -8.78 8.77 3.38
N TYR A 75 -9.90 8.37 3.98
CA TYR A 75 -10.11 7.03 4.51
C TYR A 75 -10.06 5.95 3.42
N LEU A 76 -10.80 6.13 2.31
CA LEU A 76 -10.85 5.15 1.22
C LEU A 76 -9.49 4.97 0.54
N ARG A 77 -8.74 6.07 0.31
CA ARG A 77 -7.38 6.01 -0.23
C ARG A 77 -6.42 5.30 0.73
N HIS A 78 -6.55 5.56 2.03
CA HIS A 78 -5.73 4.88 3.02
C HIS A 78 -6.03 3.39 3.09
N ALA A 79 -7.32 3.02 3.06
CA ALA A 79 -7.78 1.64 3.03
C ALA A 79 -7.24 0.90 1.81
N GLU A 80 -7.34 1.49 0.61
CA GLU A 80 -6.80 0.91 -0.63
C GLU A 80 -5.30 0.60 -0.51
N ILE A 81 -4.51 1.55 -0.02
CA ILE A 81 -3.06 1.38 0.14
C ILE A 81 -2.74 0.28 1.17
N LYS A 82 -3.43 0.25 2.31
CA LYS A 82 -3.25 -0.81 3.32
C LYS A 82 -3.55 -2.19 2.76
N HIS A 83 -4.70 -2.36 2.10
CA HIS A 83 -5.06 -3.63 1.45
C HIS A 83 -4.04 -4.02 0.38
N GLY A 84 -3.55 -3.06 -0.41
CA GLY A 84 -2.59 -3.32 -1.48
C GLY A 84 -1.24 -3.78 -0.96
N ARG A 85 -0.74 -3.15 0.12
CA ARG A 85 0.51 -3.54 0.79
C ARG A 85 0.43 -4.94 1.37
N VAL A 86 -0.65 -5.24 2.08
CA VAL A 86 -0.87 -6.58 2.65
C VAL A 86 -1.00 -7.62 1.54
N ALA A 87 -1.71 -7.32 0.45
CA ALA A 87 -1.85 -8.23 -0.68
C ALA A 87 -0.51 -8.50 -1.40
N MET A 88 0.32 -7.47 -1.60
CA MET A 88 1.66 -7.64 -2.19
C MET A 88 2.56 -8.54 -1.33
N ALA A 89 2.57 -8.32 -0.01
CA ALA A 89 3.32 -9.16 0.92
C ALA A 89 2.77 -10.59 0.97
N ALA A 90 1.45 -10.76 0.98
CA ALA A 90 0.77 -12.05 1.01
C ALA A 90 1.05 -12.87 -0.27
N PHE A 91 1.02 -12.23 -1.45
CA PHE A 91 1.31 -12.91 -2.71
C PHE A 91 2.73 -13.47 -2.76
N LEU A 92 3.73 -12.66 -2.40
CA LEU A 92 5.12 -13.13 -2.30
C LEU A 92 5.29 -14.18 -1.21
N GLY A 93 4.65 -13.99 -0.05
CA GLY A 93 4.63 -14.95 1.04
C GLY A 93 4.08 -16.31 0.61
N TYR A 94 2.98 -16.33 -0.15
CA TYR A 94 2.37 -17.54 -0.67
C TYR A 94 3.30 -18.31 -1.61
N LEU A 95 3.98 -17.61 -2.52
CA LEU A 95 4.95 -18.22 -3.44
C LEU A 95 6.15 -18.81 -2.69
N VAL A 96 6.69 -18.07 -1.72
CA VAL A 96 7.83 -18.53 -0.91
C VAL A 96 7.44 -19.73 -0.05
N GLN A 97 6.26 -19.71 0.57
CA GLN A 97 5.74 -20.83 1.37
C GLN A 97 5.45 -22.08 0.53
N SER A 98 5.10 -21.91 -0.75
CA SER A 98 4.92 -23.01 -1.70
C SER A 98 6.25 -23.61 -2.18
N THR A 99 7.39 -22.95 -1.92
CA THR A 99 8.70 -23.42 -2.35
C THR A 99 9.22 -24.53 -1.42
N PRO A 100 9.93 -25.55 -1.93
CA PRO A 100 10.50 -26.63 -1.10
C PRO A 100 11.47 -26.16 -0.01
N LEU A 101 12.00 -24.93 -0.13
CA LEU A 101 12.83 -24.33 0.90
C LEU A 101 12.06 -24.08 2.19
N VAL A 102 10.78 -23.72 2.11
CA VAL A 102 9.96 -23.35 3.27
C VAL A 102 8.96 -24.45 3.62
N SER A 103 8.31 -25.09 2.63
CA SER A 103 7.41 -26.24 2.87
C SER A 103 8.17 -27.56 3.09
N GLY A 104 9.47 -27.62 2.79
CA GLY A 104 10.28 -28.82 2.94
C GLY A 104 10.65 -29.18 4.38
N PRO A 105 11.40 -30.28 4.57
CA PRO A 105 11.87 -30.71 5.88
C PRO A 105 12.99 -29.77 6.37
N HIS A 106 12.78 -29.19 7.56
CA HIS A 106 13.77 -28.33 8.22
C HIS A 106 14.59 -29.10 9.25
N LYS A 107 15.91 -28.84 9.31
CA LYS A 107 16.78 -29.39 10.35
C LYS A 107 16.46 -28.86 11.76
N LEU A 108 15.95 -27.63 11.81
CA LEU A 108 15.47 -26.99 13.03
C LEU A 108 14.01 -26.64 12.79
N LEU A 109 13.10 -27.30 13.53
CA LEU A 109 11.67 -27.15 13.30
C LEU A 109 11.23 -25.70 13.57
N PRO A 110 10.50 -25.05 12.64
CA PRO A 110 10.00 -23.68 12.84
C PRO A 110 9.08 -23.58 14.06
N PHE A 111 8.27 -24.63 14.28
CA PHE A 111 7.44 -24.80 15.46
C PHE A 111 7.26 -26.30 15.76
N LYS A 112 6.89 -26.61 17.00
CA LYS A 112 6.67 -27.98 17.45
C LYS A 112 5.46 -28.57 16.72
N GLY A 113 5.66 -29.66 15.97
CA GLY A 113 4.60 -30.33 15.22
C GLY A 113 4.54 -29.98 13.72
N TYR A 114 5.55 -29.27 13.19
CA TYR A 114 5.63 -28.97 11.76
C TYR A 114 5.64 -30.24 10.89
N THR A 115 4.70 -30.32 9.95
CA THR A 115 4.63 -31.37 8.93
C THR A 115 5.06 -30.81 7.57
N PRO A 116 6.04 -31.45 6.89
CA PRO A 116 6.51 -30.99 5.58
C PRO A 116 5.48 -31.27 4.48
N GLY A 117 5.48 -30.43 3.43
CA GLY A 117 4.65 -30.61 2.24
C GLY A 117 3.23 -30.06 2.34
N LEU A 118 2.89 -29.36 3.44
CA LEU A 118 1.60 -28.68 3.58
C LEU A 118 1.47 -27.51 2.60
N THR A 119 0.24 -27.24 2.17
CA THR A 119 -0.11 -26.04 1.43
C THR A 119 0.02 -24.79 2.31
N PRO A 120 0.23 -23.58 1.74
CA PRO A 120 0.36 -22.37 2.55
C PRO A 120 -0.81 -22.11 3.54
N PRO A 121 -2.09 -22.36 3.19
CA PRO A 121 -3.18 -22.27 4.15
C PRO A 121 -3.07 -23.29 5.29
N GLU A 122 -2.76 -24.55 4.99
CA GLU A 122 -2.57 -25.59 6.03
C GLU A 122 -1.35 -25.31 6.91
N GLN A 123 -0.30 -24.68 6.36
CA GLN A 123 0.85 -24.23 7.15
C GLN A 123 0.43 -23.21 8.21
N TRP A 124 -0.51 -22.32 7.90
CA TRP A 124 -1.07 -21.38 8.88
C TRP A 124 -1.87 -22.10 9.97
N ASP A 125 -2.69 -23.08 9.59
CA ASP A 125 -3.49 -23.84 10.55
C ASP A 125 -2.63 -24.61 11.54
N ALA A 126 -1.52 -25.18 11.06
CA ALA A 126 -0.57 -25.93 11.87
C ALA A 126 0.20 -25.07 12.90
N ILE A 127 0.19 -23.73 12.78
CA ILE A 127 0.86 -22.85 13.75
C ILE A 127 0.17 -22.98 15.11
N PRO A 128 0.92 -23.18 16.21
CA PRO A 128 0.33 -23.24 17.55
C PRO A 128 -0.34 -21.91 17.92
N LEU A 129 -1.44 -21.99 18.69
CA LEU A 129 -2.24 -20.84 19.13
C LEU A 129 -1.40 -19.65 19.63
N TYR A 130 -0.41 -19.90 20.49
CA TYR A 130 0.46 -18.86 21.02
C TYR A 130 1.26 -18.12 19.94
N GLY A 131 1.68 -18.81 18.87
CA GLY A 131 2.36 -18.20 17.73
C GLY A 131 1.42 -17.29 16.94
N LYS A 132 0.19 -17.76 16.65
CA LYS A 132 -0.85 -16.96 16.00
C LYS A 132 -1.16 -15.68 16.80
N LEU A 133 -1.32 -15.80 18.12
CA LEU A 133 -1.59 -14.65 19.01
C LEU A 133 -0.44 -13.64 19.02
N GLN A 134 0.82 -14.08 19.06
CA GLN A 134 1.98 -13.17 18.99
C GLN A 134 1.99 -12.37 17.68
N ILE A 135 1.67 -13.01 16.55
CA ILE A 135 1.56 -12.35 15.25
C ILE A 135 0.45 -11.28 15.28
N PHE A 136 -0.75 -11.62 15.75
CA PHE A 136 -1.86 -10.67 15.81
C PHE A 136 -1.58 -9.49 16.75
N VAL A 137 -0.99 -9.73 17.92
CA VAL A 137 -0.62 -8.66 18.86
C VAL A 137 0.43 -7.73 18.25
N LEU A 138 1.44 -8.28 17.57
CA LEU A 138 2.46 -7.48 16.90
C LEU A 138 1.85 -6.62 15.78
N ILE A 139 1.00 -7.20 14.93
CA ILE A 139 0.32 -6.46 13.85
C ILE A 139 -0.58 -5.38 14.45
N GLY A 140 -1.36 -5.70 15.48
CA GLY A 140 -2.24 -4.75 16.17
C GLY A 140 -1.46 -3.57 16.77
N MET A 141 -0.28 -3.83 17.34
CA MET A 141 0.60 -2.78 17.85
C MET A 141 1.15 -1.88 16.72
N LEU A 142 1.56 -2.48 15.59
CA LEU A 142 2.09 -1.73 14.44
C LEU A 142 1.02 -0.86 13.75
N GLU A 143 -0.20 -1.39 13.61
CA GLU A 143 -1.34 -0.65 13.06
C GLU A 143 -1.76 0.49 14.00
N SER A 144 -1.86 0.23 15.31
CA SER A 144 -2.21 1.26 16.30
C SER A 144 -1.19 2.40 16.31
N TYR A 145 0.09 2.11 16.11
CA TYR A 145 1.13 3.14 16.00
C TYR A 145 0.98 4.02 14.75
N GLY A 146 0.43 3.47 13.65
CA GLY A 146 0.14 4.21 12.44
C GLY A 146 -0.97 5.25 12.61
N GLU A 147 -1.96 4.98 13.46
CA GLU A 147 -3.12 5.86 13.70
C GLU A 147 -2.81 7.07 14.61
N ILE A 148 -1.72 7.02 15.39
CA ILE A 148 -1.36 8.05 16.38
C ILE A 148 -0.72 9.30 15.71
N LEU A 149 -0.56 9.31 14.38
CA LEU A 149 0.07 10.41 13.68
C LEU A 149 -0.86 11.63 13.55
N ASP A 150 -0.35 12.80 13.94
CA ASP A 150 -0.98 14.11 13.73
C ASP A 150 -0.22 14.87 12.62
N PRO A 151 -0.87 15.35 11.54
CA PRO A 151 -2.30 15.25 11.21
C PRO A 151 -2.72 13.86 10.72
N HIS A 152 -3.89 13.41 11.19
CA HIS A 152 -4.52 12.15 10.78
C HIS A 152 -4.86 12.17 9.28
N TYR A 153 -4.83 11.01 8.61
CA TYR A 153 -5.10 10.91 7.17
C TYR A 153 -6.54 11.31 6.77
N CYS A 154 -7.49 11.30 7.71
CA CYS A 154 -8.83 11.86 7.50
C CYS A 154 -8.92 13.39 7.68
N ASN A 155 -7.86 14.03 8.21
CA ASN A 155 -7.81 15.47 8.51
C ASN A 155 -6.70 16.17 7.71
N GLY A 156 -6.42 15.71 6.48
CA GLY A 156 -5.41 16.30 5.59
C GLY A 156 -3.99 15.71 5.72
N GLY A 157 -3.80 14.65 6.51
CA GLY A 157 -2.57 13.87 6.50
C GLY A 157 -2.39 13.05 5.22
N LEU A 158 -1.12 12.73 4.88
CA LEU A 158 -0.80 11.90 3.71
C LEU A 158 -1.31 10.45 3.89
N PRO A 159 -2.25 9.97 3.06
CA PRO A 159 -2.73 8.59 3.15
C PRO A 159 -1.58 7.60 2.92
N GLY A 160 -1.41 6.65 3.84
CA GLY A 160 -0.42 5.57 3.72
C GLY A 160 0.99 5.94 4.20
N TYR A 161 1.19 7.12 4.79
CA TYR A 161 2.45 7.48 5.44
C TYR A 161 2.58 6.79 6.80
N TYR A 162 3.69 6.08 7.02
CA TYR A 162 3.98 5.44 8.30
C TYR A 162 5.02 6.25 9.08
N PRO A 163 4.74 6.65 10.34
CA PRO A 163 5.67 7.44 11.11
C PRO A 163 6.97 6.68 11.39
N PRO A 164 8.15 7.34 11.34
CA PRO A 164 9.41 6.69 11.68
C PRO A 164 9.36 6.15 13.11
N ILE A 165 9.77 4.89 13.28
CA ILE A 165 9.85 4.21 14.59
C ILE A 165 11.20 4.50 15.24
N LYS A 166 12.24 4.70 14.42
CA LYS A 166 13.63 4.89 14.87
C LYS A 166 13.73 6.08 15.83
N GLY A 167 14.22 5.80 17.04
CA GLY A 167 14.59 6.81 18.04
C GLY A 167 13.54 7.13 19.11
N LYS A 168 12.33 6.54 19.08
CA LYS A 168 11.34 6.74 20.15
C LYS A 168 11.53 5.82 21.36
N ARG A 169 12.18 4.66 21.18
CA ARG A 169 12.61 3.74 22.25
C ARG A 169 14.00 3.17 21.94
N PRO A 170 14.85 2.91 22.95
CA PRO A 170 16.21 2.38 22.74
C PRO A 170 16.22 0.99 22.07
N GLU A 171 15.13 0.23 22.17
CA GLU A 171 14.97 -1.10 21.57
C GLU A 171 14.64 -1.07 20.07
N LEU A 172 14.17 0.07 19.54
CA LEU A 172 13.68 0.20 18.17
C LEU A 172 14.72 0.91 17.30
N VAL A 173 15.68 0.13 16.83
CA VAL A 173 16.86 0.60 16.08
C VAL A 173 16.55 0.83 14.58
N PHE A 174 15.58 0.10 14.04
CA PHE A 174 15.23 0.10 12.61
C PHE A 174 13.85 0.70 12.36
N ASN A 175 13.69 1.37 11.21
CA ASN A 175 12.36 1.74 10.71
C ASN A 175 11.72 0.55 10.00
N LEU A 176 10.37 0.50 10.00
CA LEU A 176 9.60 -0.57 9.40
C LEU A 176 9.78 -0.67 7.88
N TYR A 177 9.68 0.46 7.16
CA TYR A 177 9.74 0.48 5.69
C TYR A 177 11.16 0.72 5.14
N ASP A 178 11.97 1.54 5.81
CA ASP A 178 13.34 1.85 5.38
C ASP A 178 14.34 1.67 6.53
N PRO A 179 14.69 0.40 6.86
CA PRO A 179 15.55 0.10 8.00
C PRO A 179 16.95 0.72 7.87
N PHE A 180 17.44 0.93 6.65
CA PHE A 180 18.80 1.39 6.37
C PHE A 180 18.89 2.84 5.82
N GLY A 181 17.76 3.48 5.50
CA GLY A 181 17.74 4.87 5.06
C GLY A 181 18.05 5.09 3.59
N PHE A 182 17.82 4.11 2.71
CA PHE A 182 18.18 4.16 1.30
C PHE A 182 17.39 5.21 0.49
N PHE A 183 16.22 5.66 0.98
CA PHE A 183 15.29 6.46 0.18
C PHE A 183 15.27 7.96 0.49
N LYS A 184 16.17 8.47 1.34
CA LYS A 184 16.15 9.86 1.84
C LYS A 184 16.36 10.95 0.78
N GLU A 185 16.98 10.65 -0.35
CA GLU A 185 17.36 11.65 -1.37
C GLU A 185 16.53 11.60 -2.68
N ASN A 186 15.38 10.90 -2.69
CA ASN A 186 14.59 10.83 -3.93
C ASN A 186 13.85 12.15 -4.22
N SER A 187 13.86 12.56 -5.50
CA SER A 187 13.07 13.70 -6.00
C SER A 187 11.56 13.48 -5.80
N GLU A 188 10.80 14.57 -5.65
CA GLU A 188 9.34 14.52 -5.46
C GLU A 188 8.61 13.83 -6.62
N GLU A 189 9.09 14.01 -7.85
CA GLU A 189 8.56 13.31 -9.03
C GLU A 189 8.74 11.79 -8.94
N LYS A 190 9.89 11.33 -8.44
CA LYS A 190 10.17 9.90 -8.26
C LYS A 190 9.30 9.31 -7.15
N LYS A 191 9.01 10.08 -6.09
CA LYS A 191 8.06 9.68 -5.04
C LYS A 191 6.63 9.62 -5.57
N ALA A 192 6.20 10.59 -6.38
CA ALA A 192 4.88 10.58 -7.02
C ALA A 192 4.72 9.36 -7.94
N ARG A 193 5.71 9.08 -8.80
CA ARG A 193 5.74 7.87 -9.62
C ARG A 193 5.71 6.60 -8.77
N GLY A 194 6.50 6.55 -7.69
CA GLY A 194 6.54 5.41 -6.77
C GLY A 194 5.18 5.10 -6.15
N ARG A 195 4.42 6.12 -5.74
CA ARG A 195 3.06 5.96 -5.21
C ARG A 195 2.09 5.38 -6.24
N LEU A 196 2.17 5.81 -7.50
CA LEU A 196 1.32 5.26 -8.57
C LEU A 196 1.65 3.78 -8.83
N VAL A 197 2.95 3.45 -8.88
CA VAL A 197 3.41 2.06 -9.04
C VAL A 197 2.94 1.19 -7.88
N GLU A 198 3.00 1.70 -6.65
CA GLU A 198 2.52 1.00 -5.45
C GLU A 198 1.02 0.69 -5.53
N VAL A 199 0.20 1.67 -5.91
CA VAL A 199 -1.26 1.47 -6.03
C VAL A 199 -1.59 0.46 -7.13
N ASN A 200 -0.99 0.59 -8.32
CA ASN A 200 -1.26 -0.31 -9.44
C ASN A 200 -0.81 -1.76 -9.14
N ASN A 201 0.39 -1.94 -8.56
CA ASN A 201 0.86 -3.26 -8.14
C ASN A 201 0.03 -3.82 -6.97
N GLY A 202 -0.41 -2.95 -6.05
CA GLY A 202 -1.30 -3.32 -4.95
C GLY A 202 -2.63 -3.86 -5.46
N ARG A 203 -3.29 -3.15 -6.38
CA ARG A 203 -4.54 -3.61 -7.03
C ARG A 203 -4.36 -4.96 -7.71
N LEU A 204 -3.28 -5.14 -8.47
CA LEU A 204 -2.99 -6.41 -9.13
C LEU A 204 -2.76 -7.53 -8.10
N ALA A 205 -2.01 -7.26 -7.03
CA ALA A 205 -1.74 -8.24 -5.99
C ALA A 205 -3.01 -8.66 -5.23
N MET A 206 -3.97 -7.75 -5.02
CA MET A 206 -5.27 -8.09 -4.43
C MET A 206 -5.99 -9.17 -5.26
N PHE A 207 -6.10 -8.97 -6.57
CA PHE A 207 -6.68 -9.97 -7.46
C PHE A 207 -5.84 -11.25 -7.52
N GLY A 208 -4.51 -11.12 -7.50
CA GLY A 208 -3.58 -12.23 -7.48
C GLY A 208 -3.82 -13.16 -6.29
N ILE A 209 -3.91 -12.64 -5.07
CA ILE A 209 -4.11 -13.49 -3.89
C ILE A 209 -5.51 -14.10 -3.84
N LEU A 210 -6.53 -13.34 -4.25
CA LEU A 210 -7.90 -13.86 -4.35
C LEU A 210 -7.99 -15.01 -5.35
N SER A 211 -7.25 -14.95 -6.46
CA SER A 211 -7.21 -16.03 -7.44
C SER A 211 -6.59 -17.31 -6.87
N LEU A 212 -5.52 -17.19 -6.09
CA LEU A 212 -4.85 -18.33 -5.43
C LEU A 212 -5.76 -18.97 -4.37
N LEU A 213 -6.42 -18.15 -3.55
CA LEU A 213 -7.36 -18.63 -2.54
C LEU A 213 -8.62 -19.28 -3.14
N SER A 214 -9.13 -18.71 -4.23
CA SER A 214 -10.30 -19.26 -4.94
C SER A 214 -9.98 -20.62 -5.56
N GLU A 215 -8.80 -20.78 -6.18
CA GLU A 215 -8.38 -22.07 -6.75
C GLU A 215 -8.14 -23.14 -5.67
N GLY A 216 -7.60 -22.74 -4.51
CA GLY A 216 -7.42 -23.64 -3.38
C GLY A 216 -8.73 -24.15 -2.78
N THR A 217 -9.76 -23.31 -2.71
CA THR A 217 -11.07 -23.68 -2.13
C THR A 217 -12.02 -24.34 -3.14
N VAL A 218 -12.01 -23.86 -4.38
CA VAL A 218 -12.82 -24.37 -5.48
C VAL A 218 -11.89 -24.76 -6.64
N PRO A 219 -11.57 -26.06 -6.77
CA PRO A 219 -10.67 -26.55 -7.82
C PRO A 219 -11.19 -26.20 -9.22
N GLY A 220 -10.35 -25.56 -10.02
CA GLY A 220 -10.67 -25.12 -11.38
C GLY A 220 -11.46 -23.81 -11.47
N SER A 221 -11.58 -23.03 -10.39
CA SER A 221 -12.18 -21.69 -10.42
C SER A 221 -11.35 -20.69 -11.23
N VAL A 222 -10.04 -20.90 -11.31
CA VAL A 222 -9.13 -20.11 -12.16
C VAL A 222 -8.57 -21.02 -13.26
N PRO A 223 -9.05 -20.90 -14.51
CA PRO A 223 -8.66 -21.79 -15.60
C PRO A 223 -7.14 -21.89 -15.83
N ALA A 224 -6.41 -20.81 -15.55
CA ALA A 224 -4.95 -20.75 -15.73
C ALA A 224 -4.15 -21.47 -14.63
N LEU A 225 -4.74 -21.71 -13.45
CA LEU A 225 -4.06 -22.30 -12.28
C LEU A 225 -4.49 -23.74 -11.99
N LYS A 226 -5.30 -24.32 -12.88
CA LYS A 226 -5.90 -25.65 -12.71
C LYS A 226 -4.83 -26.72 -12.46
N GLY A 227 -4.90 -27.36 -11.30
CA GLY A 227 -4.06 -28.50 -10.93
C GLY A 227 -2.65 -28.15 -10.44
N LEU A 228 -2.33 -26.86 -10.27
CA LEU A 228 -1.06 -26.40 -9.68
C LEU A 228 -1.13 -26.27 -8.16
N ILE A 229 -2.33 -26.00 -7.62
CA ILE A 229 -2.56 -25.78 -6.20
C ILE A 229 -3.35 -26.98 -5.66
N PRO A 230 -2.87 -27.66 -4.60
CA PRO A 230 -3.64 -28.72 -3.96
C PRO A 230 -4.91 -28.14 -3.34
N PRO A 231 -6.04 -28.87 -3.38
CA PRO A 231 -7.28 -28.42 -2.77
C PRO A 231 -7.09 -28.28 -1.26
N TYR A 232 -7.53 -27.15 -0.72
CA TYR A 232 -7.56 -26.86 0.70
C TYR A 232 -8.98 -27.03 1.22
N SER A 233 -9.14 -27.84 2.27
CA SER A 233 -10.46 -28.20 2.83
C SER A 233 -10.89 -27.34 4.02
N GLY A 234 -9.97 -26.55 4.59
CA GLY A 234 -10.25 -25.64 5.70
C GLY A 234 -10.84 -24.30 5.23
N ASN A 235 -11.08 -23.41 6.19
CA ASN A 235 -11.60 -22.07 5.91
C ASN A 235 -10.50 -21.03 6.13
N CYS A 236 -9.98 -20.49 5.03
CA CYS A 236 -8.89 -19.51 5.05
C CYS A 236 -9.24 -18.19 5.76
N MET A 237 -10.52 -17.95 6.07
CA MET A 237 -10.97 -16.78 6.82
C MET A 237 -11.05 -17.03 8.33
N ILE A 238 -10.84 -18.26 8.80
CA ILE A 238 -10.83 -18.59 10.23
C ILE A 238 -9.39 -18.49 10.76
N PRO A 239 -9.08 -17.54 11.65
CA PRO A 239 -7.71 -17.35 12.12
C PRO A 239 -7.23 -18.45 13.07
N PHE A 240 -8.15 -19.16 13.74
CA PHE A 240 -7.87 -20.16 14.78
C PHE A 240 -8.59 -21.48 14.51
N GLU A 241 -8.48 -21.98 13.28
CA GLU A 241 -9.07 -23.27 12.91
C GLU A 241 -8.47 -24.40 13.79
N GLY A 242 -9.34 -25.14 14.49
CA GLY A 242 -8.97 -26.23 15.39
C GLY A 242 -8.65 -25.86 16.85
N ASP A 243 -8.53 -24.58 17.21
CA ASP A 243 -8.20 -24.16 18.58
C ASP A 243 -9.45 -23.83 19.42
N PHE A 244 -10.41 -23.08 18.85
CA PHE A 244 -11.68 -22.75 19.52
C PHE A 244 -12.79 -22.44 18.52
N THR A 245 -14.04 -22.66 18.94
CA THR A 245 -15.23 -22.21 18.20
C THR A 245 -16.03 -21.26 19.10
N ILE A 246 -16.58 -20.20 18.53
CA ILE A 246 -17.28 -19.14 19.30
C ILE A 246 -18.52 -19.67 20.03
N PHE A 247 -19.08 -20.80 19.57
CA PHE A 247 -20.35 -21.34 20.06
C PHE A 247 -20.25 -22.80 20.55
N SER A 248 -19.10 -23.25 21.05
CA SER A 248 -19.01 -24.56 21.72
C SER A 248 -19.75 -24.59 23.05
#